data_AF-A0A6C0GSB8-F1
#
_entry.id   AF-A0A6C0GSB8-F1
#
_cell.length_a   1.000
_cell.length_b   1.000
_cell.length_c   1.000
_cell.angle_alpha   90.00
_cell.angle_beta   90.00
_cell.angle_gamma   90.00
#
_symmetry.space_group_name_H-M   'P 1'
#
loop_
_entity.id
_entity.type
_entity.pdbx_description
1 polymer ?
#
loop_
_entity_poly.entity_id
_entity_poly.type
_entity_poly.pdbx_seq_one_letter_code
_entity_poly.pdbx_strand_id
1 'polypeptide(L)'
;MKIVYPNSFEVEAQILNGKKLKHIIQGHNYIIKPDLYKDLTGRTYLLDSNQIIIEFYDRQGIIVNTIADFQQMKSVKFIKNQVGFLHQRISYYFKLVRQEADRLINELQGQHLKQYKSEFEGFYAFKVFHLYNNQVIILYEDEAYLYEDIDALAFDNDYVLNIHYPKRGESGREDFIKGKLPTEYNINDYFVYPEEAEEIIRMHQLGVELYDIQYHSHFTSILYKSSYGYYILMQDFNQLNVGRTGKIGIGEVYIFMTKEDFDKDYQNKLKWRKEFDSNPELRNGVHIYKKLSDKYGKYFPNHTFEEIKKLPVLLNFDPERLNFSEECLQILSESIKWNYGGEEFFRLLIHPILAYIGEYNKKKGNGDWKMKLDREGEVWEPRFIDSRGNEVFDIFYLWKDFHEAEYGIPRVEYYIR
;
A
#
# COMPACT_ATOMS: atom_id res chain seq x y z
N MET A 1 14.19 18.99 2.79
CA MET A 1 12.77 19.19 2.45
C MET A 1 12.37 20.53 3.01
N LYS A 2 11.54 21.26 2.29
CA LYS A 2 11.10 22.59 2.67
C LYS A 2 9.60 22.56 2.89
N ILE A 3 9.17 22.79 4.13
CA ILE A 3 7.77 22.74 4.51
C ILE A 3 7.19 24.14 4.37
N VAL A 4 6.35 24.34 3.37
CA VAL A 4 5.69 25.62 3.06
C VAL A 4 4.27 25.64 3.64
N TYR A 5 4.01 26.56 4.56
CA TYR A 5 2.74 26.71 5.27
C TYR A 5 1.72 27.53 4.47
N PRO A 6 0.41 27.43 4.82
CA PRO A 6 -0.65 28.28 4.27
C PRO A 6 -0.35 29.78 4.26
N ASN A 7 0.30 30.30 5.30
CA ASN A 7 0.67 31.71 5.43
C ASN A 7 2.03 32.05 4.77
N SER A 8 2.53 31.18 3.88
CA SER A 8 3.84 31.29 3.22
C SER A 8 5.06 31.29 4.14
N PHE A 9 4.88 30.92 5.41
CA PHE A 9 6.00 30.63 6.30
C PHE A 9 6.67 29.30 5.91
N GLU A 10 7.98 29.19 6.13
CA GLU A 10 8.76 28.05 5.66
C GLU A 10 9.62 27.47 6.78
N VAL A 11 9.63 26.13 6.88
CA VAL A 11 10.54 25.39 7.77
C VAL A 11 11.43 24.48 6.95
N GLU A 12 12.75 24.62 7.13
CA GLU A 12 13.73 23.72 6.54
C GLU A 12 13.92 22.50 7.44
N ALA A 13 13.76 21.31 6.87
CA ALA A 13 13.98 20.04 7.54
C ALA A 13 14.88 19.14 6.69
N GLN A 14 15.82 18.44 7.33
CA GLN A 14 16.65 17.47 6.64
C GLN A 14 16.08 16.06 6.83
N ILE A 15 15.84 15.34 5.73
CA ILE A 15 15.43 13.93 5.75
C ILE A 15 16.62 13.07 6.19
N LEU A 16 16.34 12.13 7.08
CA LEU A 16 17.27 11.15 7.62
C LEU A 16 16.76 9.75 7.24
N ASN A 17 17.58 9.01 6.49
CA ASN A 17 17.37 7.57 6.37
C ASN A 17 17.68 6.87 7.70
N GLY A 18 17.21 5.63 7.87
CA GLY A 18 17.34 4.92 9.15
C GLY A 18 18.78 4.67 9.60
N LYS A 19 19.74 4.53 8.67
CA LYS A 19 21.18 4.40 9.01
C LYS A 19 21.71 5.70 9.62
N LYS A 20 21.41 6.83 9.00
CA LYS A 20 21.84 8.15 9.46
C LYS A 20 21.17 8.52 10.77
N LEU A 21 19.87 8.27 10.91
CA LEU A 21 19.13 8.45 12.16
C LEU A 21 19.79 7.67 13.31
N LYS A 22 20.01 6.36 13.11
CA LYS A 22 20.64 5.49 14.09
C LYS A 22 22.03 5.99 14.49
N HIS A 23 22.84 6.42 13.52
CA HIS A 23 24.17 6.95 13.79
C HIS A 23 24.13 8.22 14.66
N ILE A 24 23.20 9.15 14.38
CA ILE A 24 23.04 10.38 15.16
C ILE A 24 22.62 10.04 16.60
N ILE A 25 21.61 9.19 16.77
CA ILE A 25 21.08 8.79 18.08
C ILE A 25 22.15 8.03 18.91
N GLN A 26 23.00 7.22 18.27
CA GLN A 26 24.08 6.50 18.97
C GLN A 26 25.28 7.39 19.33
N GLY A 27 25.50 8.50 18.61
CA GLY A 27 26.67 9.37 18.74
C GLY A 27 26.47 10.64 19.57
N HIS A 28 25.24 10.94 19.99
CA HIS A 28 24.89 12.14 20.76
C HIS A 28 24.12 11.74 22.02
N ASN A 29 24.21 12.53 23.10
CA ASN A 29 23.19 12.41 24.14
C ASN A 29 21.90 13.03 23.61
N TYR A 30 20.80 12.40 23.98
CA TYR A 30 19.46 12.83 23.62
C TYR A 30 18.52 12.58 24.78
N ILE A 31 17.42 13.33 24.79
CA ILE A 31 16.32 13.12 25.72
C ILE A 31 15.06 12.87 24.89
N ILE A 32 14.36 11.78 25.18
CA ILE A 32 13.00 11.57 24.67
C ILE A 32 12.09 12.43 25.55
N LYS A 33 11.41 13.39 24.93
CA LYS A 33 10.52 14.33 25.59
C LYS A 33 9.08 14.04 25.19
N PRO A 34 8.25 13.45 26.07
CA PRO A 34 6.85 13.17 25.76
C PRO A 34 6.04 14.41 25.39
N ASP A 35 6.41 15.59 25.92
CA ASP A 35 5.82 16.89 25.62
C ASP A 35 6.15 17.42 24.21
N LEU A 36 7.16 16.84 23.56
CA LEU A 36 7.54 17.12 22.18
C LEU A 36 7.03 16.02 21.23
N TYR A 37 6.02 15.24 21.62
CA TYR A 37 5.48 14.23 20.73
C TYR A 37 4.82 14.85 19.49
N LYS A 38 5.14 14.30 18.31
CA LYS A 38 4.50 14.65 17.05
C LYS A 38 3.49 13.56 16.66
N ASP A 39 2.22 13.93 16.59
CA ASP A 39 1.15 13.04 16.12
C ASP A 39 1.49 12.26 14.86
N LEU A 40 1.09 10.99 14.84
CA LEU A 40 1.25 10.07 13.71
C LEU A 40 2.72 9.88 13.30
N THR A 41 3.62 9.95 14.28
CA THR A 41 5.03 9.61 14.12
C THR A 41 5.48 8.63 15.20
N GLY A 42 6.67 8.05 15.03
CA GLY A 42 7.23 7.08 15.96
C GLY A 42 7.63 7.72 17.27
N ARG A 43 8.70 8.53 17.26
CA ARG A 43 9.25 9.19 18.46
C ARG A 43 9.79 10.58 18.13
N THR A 44 10.01 11.37 19.17
CA THR A 44 10.67 12.67 19.05
C THR A 44 11.84 12.77 20.02
N TYR A 45 13.00 13.15 19.50
CA TYR A 45 14.25 13.26 20.25
C TYR A 45 14.70 14.71 20.28
N LEU A 46 15.03 15.21 21.47
CA LEU A 46 15.76 16.46 21.64
C LEU A 46 17.25 16.14 21.79
N LEU A 47 18.07 16.65 20.87
CA LEU A 47 19.53 16.53 20.95
C LEU A 47 20.12 17.62 21.86
N ASP A 48 21.31 17.36 22.41
CA ASP A 48 22.07 18.36 23.18
C ASP A 48 22.38 19.64 22.37
N SER A 49 22.38 19.55 21.04
CA SER A 49 22.54 20.69 20.12
C SER A 49 21.28 21.57 20.01
N ASN A 50 20.21 21.28 20.76
CA ASN A 50 18.86 21.86 20.64
C ASN A 50 18.13 21.56 19.32
N GLN A 51 18.69 20.70 18.47
CA GLN A 51 17.99 20.18 17.30
C GLN A 51 16.97 19.12 17.72
N ILE A 52 15.88 19.02 16.97
CA ILE A 52 14.84 18.02 17.20
C ILE A 52 14.82 17.03 16.05
N ILE A 53 14.76 15.76 16.39
CA ILE A 53 14.54 14.68 15.43
C ILE A 53 13.11 14.17 15.61
N ILE A 54 12.36 14.13 14.52
CA ILE A 54 11.07 13.45 14.43
C ILE A 54 11.33 12.12 13.71
N GLU A 55 11.23 11.01 14.43
CA GLU A 55 11.33 9.65 13.88
C GLU A 55 9.96 9.19 13.39
N PHE A 56 9.90 8.65 12.18
CA PHE A 56 8.72 8.01 11.62
C PHE A 56 8.65 6.53 11.98
N TYR A 57 7.49 5.92 11.75
CA TYR A 57 7.26 4.53 12.13
C TYR A 57 8.18 3.54 11.42
N ASP A 58 8.68 3.86 10.23
CA ASP A 58 9.64 3.03 9.49
C ASP A 58 11.12 3.28 9.89
N ARG A 59 11.34 4.02 10.98
CA ARG A 59 12.65 4.41 11.52
C ARG A 59 13.46 5.32 10.59
N GLN A 60 12.82 5.95 9.61
CA GLN A 60 13.36 7.16 9.00
C GLN A 60 12.99 8.36 9.88
N GLY A 61 13.44 9.55 9.51
CA GLY A 61 13.06 10.74 10.25
C GLY A 61 13.36 12.03 9.52
N ILE A 62 13.06 13.12 10.18
CA ILE A 62 13.55 14.44 9.82
C ILE A 62 14.26 15.06 11.02
N ILE A 63 15.24 15.91 10.75
CA ILE A 63 15.86 16.78 11.76
C ILE A 63 15.53 18.24 11.45
N VAL A 64 15.14 18.96 12.49
CA VAL A 64 14.85 20.40 12.47
C VAL A 64 15.79 21.13 13.42
N ASN A 65 16.13 22.36 13.06
CA ASN A 65 17.24 23.06 13.68
C ASN A 65 16.93 23.61 15.07
N THR A 66 15.67 23.99 15.33
CA THR A 66 15.29 24.65 16.59
C THR A 66 13.98 24.12 17.17
N ILE A 67 13.81 24.32 18.48
CA ILE A 67 12.55 24.06 19.19
C ILE A 67 11.41 24.96 18.65
N ALA A 68 11.72 26.20 18.26
CA ALA A 68 10.75 27.13 17.72
C ALA A 68 10.16 26.61 16.39
N ASP A 69 11.01 26.12 15.49
CA ASP A 69 10.58 25.52 14.21
C ASP A 69 9.68 24.30 14.47
N PHE A 70 10.09 23.43 15.40
CA PHE A 70 9.28 22.28 15.79
C PHE A 70 7.90 22.67 16.36
N GLN A 71 7.85 23.71 17.20
CA GLN A 71 6.58 24.18 17.78
C GLN A 71 5.63 24.73 16.71
N GLN A 72 6.16 25.28 15.62
CA GLN A 72 5.36 25.72 14.47
C GLN A 72 4.86 24.52 13.64
N MET A 73 5.58 23.40 13.67
CA MET A 73 5.22 22.12 13.05
C MET A 73 4.16 21.31 13.79
N LYS A 74 3.36 21.91 14.67
CA LYS A 74 2.26 21.17 15.31
C LYS A 74 1.20 20.70 14.29
N SER A 75 0.83 21.55 13.34
CA SER A 75 -0.25 21.27 12.37
C SER A 75 0.15 20.42 11.18
N VAL A 76 1.44 20.34 10.84
CA VAL A 76 1.91 19.54 9.70
C VAL A 76 1.72 18.05 9.97
N LYS A 77 1.28 17.29 8.98
CA LYS A 77 1.25 15.82 9.02
C LYS A 77 2.14 15.30 7.90
N PHE A 78 2.72 14.12 8.09
CA PHE A 78 3.68 13.54 7.16
C PHE A 78 3.07 12.36 6.43
N ILE A 79 3.42 12.20 5.17
CA ILE A 79 2.97 11.10 4.30
C ILE A 79 4.21 10.48 3.68
N LYS A 80 4.19 9.16 3.53
CA LYS A 80 5.23 8.41 2.83
C LYS A 80 4.67 7.90 1.51
N ASN A 81 5.48 8.00 0.46
CA ASN A 81 5.22 7.31 -0.80
C ASN A 81 5.15 5.78 -0.59
N GLN A 82 4.00 5.18 -0.93
CA GLN A 82 3.75 3.74 -0.88
C GLN A 82 3.73 3.07 -2.25
N VAL A 83 3.88 3.85 -3.32
CA VAL A 83 3.90 3.37 -4.69
C VAL A 83 5.22 2.66 -4.94
N GLY A 84 5.17 1.32 -4.99
CA GLY A 84 6.37 0.47 -4.95
C GLY A 84 7.34 0.63 -6.12
N PHE A 85 6.96 1.32 -7.20
CA PHE A 85 7.90 1.71 -8.25
C PHE A 85 8.56 3.07 -7.97
N LEU A 86 7.89 4.03 -7.36
CA LEU A 86 8.50 5.34 -7.11
C LEU A 86 9.57 5.28 -6.02
N HIS A 87 10.56 6.17 -6.11
CA HIS A 87 11.55 6.34 -5.05
C HIS A 87 10.86 6.72 -3.74
N GLN A 88 11.29 6.13 -2.62
CA GLN A 88 10.74 6.48 -1.31
C GLN A 88 10.94 7.97 -1.06
N ARG A 89 9.82 8.66 -0.83
CA ARG A 89 9.73 10.09 -0.57
C ARG A 89 8.90 10.30 0.68
N ILE A 90 9.30 11.29 1.47
CA ILE A 90 8.54 11.79 2.61
C ILE A 90 8.02 13.16 2.23
N SER A 91 6.70 13.29 2.29
CA SER A 91 5.95 14.50 1.96
C SER A 91 5.12 14.95 3.15
N TYR A 92 4.39 16.05 2.98
CA TYR A 92 3.59 16.62 4.05
C TYR A 92 2.26 17.20 3.57
N TYR A 93 1.36 17.39 4.53
CA TYR A 93 0.10 18.07 4.32
C TYR A 93 -0.38 18.79 5.59
N PHE A 94 -1.36 19.67 5.41
CA PHE A 94 -2.05 20.38 6.48
C PHE A 94 -3.55 20.14 6.38
N LYS A 95 -4.22 19.96 7.53
CA LYS A 95 -5.66 20.11 7.61
C LYS A 95 -5.99 21.60 7.68
N LEU A 96 -6.90 22.05 6.82
CA LEU A 96 -7.38 23.42 6.76
C LEU A 96 -8.85 23.48 7.19
N VAL A 97 -9.24 24.63 7.72
CA VAL A 97 -10.66 24.99 7.79
C VAL A 97 -11.13 25.44 6.41
N ARG A 98 -12.41 25.23 6.10
CA ARG A 98 -12.98 25.51 4.78
C ARG A 98 -12.69 26.93 4.26
N GLN A 99 -12.87 27.94 5.13
CA GLN A 99 -12.64 29.34 4.80
C GLN A 99 -11.18 29.64 4.43
N GLU A 100 -10.23 28.98 5.09
CA GLU A 100 -8.81 29.14 4.81
C GLU A 100 -8.46 28.56 3.44
N ALA A 101 -9.01 27.39 3.11
CA ALA A 101 -8.80 26.77 1.80
C ALA A 101 -9.40 27.61 0.66
N ASP A 102 -10.62 28.12 0.82
CA ASP A 102 -11.24 29.01 -0.18
C ASP A 102 -10.42 30.30 -0.37
N ARG A 103 -9.87 30.87 0.71
CA ARG A 103 -8.96 32.02 0.63
C ARG A 103 -7.70 31.69 -0.17
N LEU A 104 -7.02 30.58 0.15
CA LEU A 104 -5.79 30.17 -0.55
C LEU A 104 -6.02 29.90 -2.03
N ILE A 105 -7.12 29.24 -2.39
CA ILE A 105 -7.49 29.01 -3.79
C ILE A 105 -7.63 30.34 -4.54
N ASN A 106 -8.24 31.34 -3.92
CA ASN A 106 -8.39 32.66 -4.56
C ASN A 106 -7.06 33.43 -4.63
N GLU A 107 -6.32 33.51 -3.53
CA GLU A 107 -5.06 34.27 -3.43
C GLU A 107 -3.94 33.67 -4.29
N LEU A 108 -3.87 32.34 -4.39
CA LEU A 108 -2.84 31.60 -5.14
C LEU A 108 -3.35 31.10 -6.50
N GLN A 109 -4.41 31.71 -7.04
CA GLN A 109 -4.93 31.46 -8.39
C GLN A 109 -5.15 29.96 -8.70
N GLY A 110 -5.84 29.27 -7.79
CA GLY A 110 -6.04 27.82 -7.84
C GLY A 110 -6.74 27.35 -9.12
N GLN A 111 -6.07 26.50 -9.88
CA GLN A 111 -6.61 25.84 -11.06
C GLN A 111 -7.30 24.53 -10.69
N HIS A 112 -8.59 24.43 -11.00
CA HIS A 112 -9.35 23.19 -10.77
C HIS A 112 -8.90 22.07 -11.73
N LEU A 113 -8.41 20.97 -11.15
CA LEU A 113 -7.95 19.77 -11.85
C LEU A 113 -9.13 18.78 -12.02
N LYS A 114 -9.94 19.01 -13.06
CA LYS A 114 -11.19 18.27 -13.29
C LYS A 114 -11.02 16.78 -13.54
N GLN A 115 -9.82 16.32 -13.88
CA GLN A 115 -9.54 14.91 -14.10
C GLN A 115 -9.64 14.10 -12.79
N TYR A 116 -9.39 14.72 -11.63
CA TYR A 116 -9.47 14.04 -10.34
C TYR A 116 -10.87 14.15 -9.77
N LYS A 117 -11.61 13.04 -9.80
CA LYS A 117 -12.96 12.92 -9.27
C LYS A 117 -13.17 11.53 -8.69
N SER A 118 -14.07 11.41 -7.72
CA SER A 118 -14.50 10.11 -7.23
C SER A 118 -15.40 9.43 -8.26
N GLU A 119 -15.29 8.10 -8.38
CA GLU A 119 -16.23 7.29 -9.15
C GLU A 119 -17.65 7.34 -8.56
N PHE A 120 -17.78 7.62 -7.26
CA PHE A 120 -19.04 7.67 -6.52
C PHE A 120 -19.26 9.08 -5.95
N GLU A 121 -19.46 10.06 -6.84
CA GLU A 121 -19.64 11.48 -6.48
C GLU A 121 -20.75 11.72 -5.42
N GLY A 122 -21.77 10.86 -5.33
CA GLY A 122 -22.83 11.01 -4.32
C GLY A 122 -22.39 10.79 -2.87
N PHE A 123 -21.26 10.12 -2.63
CA PHE A 123 -20.79 9.76 -1.27
C PHE A 123 -19.38 10.26 -0.97
N TYR A 124 -18.54 10.45 -1.99
CA TYR A 124 -17.13 10.83 -1.83
C TYR A 124 -16.74 12.01 -2.74
N ALA A 125 -17.67 12.95 -2.97
CA ALA A 125 -17.37 14.12 -3.77
C ALA A 125 -16.19 14.91 -3.18
N PHE A 126 -15.19 15.14 -4.02
CA PHE A 126 -14.10 16.07 -3.73
C PHE A 126 -13.72 16.88 -4.97
N LYS A 127 -13.02 17.99 -4.76
CA LYS A 127 -12.45 18.83 -5.83
C LYS A 127 -10.97 19.07 -5.56
N VAL A 128 -10.15 19.01 -6.59
CA VAL A 128 -8.69 19.18 -6.48
C VAL A 128 -8.25 20.46 -7.19
N PHE A 129 -7.47 21.31 -6.52
CA PHE A 129 -6.97 22.57 -7.03
C PHE A 129 -5.45 22.63 -6.98
N HIS A 130 -4.81 22.91 -8.11
CA HIS A 130 -3.37 23.21 -8.18
C HIS A 130 -3.15 24.71 -7.96
N LEU A 131 -2.33 25.07 -6.98
CA LEU A 131 -2.03 26.46 -6.65
C LEU A 131 -0.79 26.95 -7.42
N TYR A 132 -0.63 28.27 -7.55
CA TYR A 132 0.50 28.88 -8.26
C TYR A 132 1.87 28.51 -7.66
N ASN A 133 1.93 28.21 -6.37
CA ASN A 133 3.15 27.79 -5.67
C ASN A 133 3.41 26.27 -5.75
N ASN A 134 2.74 25.55 -6.65
CA ASN A 134 2.77 24.10 -6.86
C ASN A 134 2.16 23.23 -5.76
N GLN A 135 1.65 23.83 -4.67
CA GLN A 135 0.89 23.08 -3.69
C GLN A 135 -0.48 22.70 -4.23
N VAL A 136 -1.09 21.67 -3.64
CA VAL A 136 -2.40 21.16 -4.08
C VAL A 136 -3.38 21.18 -2.92
N ILE A 137 -4.59 21.67 -3.16
CA ILE A 137 -5.69 21.58 -2.22
C ILE A 137 -6.69 20.52 -2.70
N ILE A 138 -7.08 19.62 -1.80
CA ILE A 138 -8.29 18.81 -1.96
C ILE A 138 -9.39 19.35 -1.04
N LEU A 139 -10.59 19.48 -1.60
CA LEU A 139 -11.78 19.98 -0.93
C LEU A 139 -12.84 18.90 -0.88
N TYR A 140 -13.21 18.49 0.32
CA TYR A 140 -14.43 17.73 0.59
C TYR A 140 -15.56 18.68 0.99
N GLU A 141 -16.72 18.12 1.36
CA GLU A 141 -17.88 18.90 1.82
C GLU A 141 -17.54 19.71 3.08
N ASP A 142 -17.02 19.05 4.12
CA ASP A 142 -16.75 19.67 5.42
C ASP A 142 -15.24 19.87 5.72
N GLU A 143 -14.36 19.30 4.92
CA GLU A 143 -12.93 19.25 5.20
C GLU A 143 -12.09 19.70 4.00
N ALA A 144 -10.92 20.26 4.29
CA ALA A 144 -9.98 20.70 3.29
C ALA A 144 -8.56 20.38 3.73
N TYR A 145 -7.71 20.05 2.76
CA TYR A 145 -6.32 19.69 3.03
C TYR A 145 -5.41 20.32 1.98
N LEU A 146 -4.26 20.82 2.43
CA LEU A 146 -3.20 21.38 1.59
C LEU A 146 -1.99 20.45 1.61
N TYR A 147 -1.64 19.92 0.45
CA TYR A 147 -0.51 19.01 0.24
C TYR A 147 0.69 19.76 -0.34
N GLU A 148 1.89 19.21 -0.11
CA GLU A 148 3.14 19.69 -0.72
C GLU A 148 3.02 19.83 -2.24
N ASP A 149 2.44 18.82 -2.91
CA ASP A 149 2.20 18.75 -4.34
C ASP A 149 1.16 17.66 -4.68
N ILE A 150 0.98 17.37 -5.97
CA ILE A 150 0.03 16.35 -6.45
C ILE A 150 0.47 14.93 -6.09
N ASP A 151 1.76 14.65 -5.99
CA ASP A 151 2.28 13.34 -5.60
C ASP A 151 1.91 13.04 -4.15
N ALA A 152 2.12 14.02 -3.28
CA ALA A 152 1.76 13.92 -1.87
C ALA A 152 0.26 13.64 -1.69
N LEU A 153 -0.61 14.30 -2.47
CA LEU A 153 -2.04 14.01 -2.48
C LEU A 153 -2.33 12.60 -3.00
N ALA A 154 -1.68 12.18 -4.09
CA ALA A 154 -1.86 10.84 -4.65
C ALA A 154 -1.47 9.75 -3.63
N PHE A 155 -0.43 9.94 -2.82
CA PHE A 155 -0.04 8.95 -1.80
C PHE A 155 -1.02 8.81 -0.62
N ASP A 156 -1.95 9.75 -0.47
CA ASP A 156 -2.91 9.79 0.63
C ASP A 156 -4.37 9.60 0.17
N ASN A 157 -4.63 9.60 -1.15
CA ASN A 157 -5.97 9.47 -1.71
C ASN A 157 -5.99 8.49 -2.89
N ASP A 158 -6.65 7.34 -2.71
CA ASP A 158 -6.65 6.25 -3.71
C ASP A 158 -7.31 6.63 -5.04
N TYR A 159 -8.31 7.51 -5.05
CA TYR A 159 -8.91 7.99 -6.31
C TYR A 159 -7.92 8.84 -7.10
N VAL A 160 -7.22 9.75 -6.43
CA VAL A 160 -6.17 10.56 -7.06
C VAL A 160 -5.00 9.65 -7.45
N LEU A 161 -4.62 8.70 -6.60
CA LEU A 161 -3.57 7.71 -6.86
C LEU A 161 -3.84 6.95 -8.16
N ASN A 162 -5.03 6.36 -8.29
CA ASN A 162 -5.38 5.54 -9.45
C ASN A 162 -5.46 6.34 -10.76
N ILE A 163 -5.68 7.66 -10.69
CA ILE A 163 -5.70 8.53 -11.88
C ILE A 163 -4.30 9.05 -12.18
N HIS A 164 -3.54 9.42 -11.15
CA HIS A 164 -2.23 10.06 -11.28
C HIS A 164 -1.10 9.03 -11.51
N TYR A 165 -1.22 7.89 -10.84
CA TYR A 165 -0.39 6.70 -10.93
C TYR A 165 -1.29 5.49 -11.23
N PRO A 166 -1.87 5.43 -12.44
CA PRO A 166 -2.72 4.31 -12.79
C PRO A 166 -1.92 3.01 -12.64
N LYS A 167 -2.62 1.94 -12.21
CA LYS A 167 -2.03 0.65 -11.77
C LYS A 167 -0.90 0.20 -12.69
N ARG A 168 0.02 -0.65 -12.19
CA ARG A 168 1.24 -1.09 -12.89
C ARG A 168 1.10 -1.41 -14.39
N GLY A 169 -0.07 -1.82 -14.88
CA GLY A 169 -0.35 -2.04 -16.30
C GLY A 169 -0.83 -0.85 -17.14
N GLU A 170 -0.91 0.37 -16.60
CA GLU A 170 -1.39 1.58 -17.28
C GLU A 170 -0.37 2.75 -17.26
N SER A 171 0.52 2.81 -16.27
CA SER A 171 1.60 3.81 -16.24
C SER A 171 2.63 3.55 -17.36
N GLY A 172 2.93 4.57 -18.17
CA GLY A 172 3.80 4.46 -19.35
C GLY A 172 3.20 3.67 -20.52
N ARG A 173 1.96 3.19 -20.41
CA ARG A 173 1.28 2.39 -21.44
C ARG A 173 1.11 3.14 -22.75
N GLU A 174 0.73 4.42 -22.71
CA GLU A 174 0.63 5.22 -23.95
C GLU A 174 1.98 5.40 -24.64
N ASP A 175 3.04 5.66 -23.87
CA ASP A 175 4.39 5.79 -24.40
C ASP A 175 4.89 4.45 -24.96
N PHE A 176 4.55 3.35 -24.30
CA PHE A 176 4.77 1.99 -24.77
C PHE A 176 4.04 1.71 -26.08
N ILE A 177 2.74 1.93 -26.18
CA ILE A 177 1.98 1.80 -27.44
C ILE A 177 2.64 2.61 -28.57
N LYS A 178 3.19 3.79 -28.24
CA LYS A 178 3.92 4.68 -29.17
C LYS A 178 5.38 4.28 -29.42
N GLY A 179 5.81 3.08 -29.02
CA GLY A 179 7.12 2.50 -29.37
C GLY A 179 8.27 2.81 -28.41
N LYS A 180 8.00 3.41 -27.25
CA LYS A 180 9.04 3.67 -26.24
C LYS A 180 9.04 2.56 -25.22
N LEU A 181 10.19 1.91 -25.03
CA LEU A 181 10.33 1.02 -23.89
C LEU A 181 10.22 1.80 -22.57
N PRO A 182 9.67 1.17 -21.51
CA PRO A 182 9.68 1.76 -20.18
C PRO A 182 11.13 2.02 -19.77
N THR A 183 11.48 3.28 -19.52
CA THR A 183 12.86 3.69 -19.20
C THR A 183 13.26 3.32 -17.78
N GLU A 184 12.27 3.14 -16.91
CA GLU A 184 12.45 2.77 -15.51
C GLU A 184 11.30 1.81 -15.15
N TYR A 185 11.61 0.75 -14.40
CA TYR A 185 10.70 -0.25 -13.82
C TYR A 185 10.40 -1.52 -14.62
N ASN A 186 10.31 -2.60 -13.84
CA ASN A 186 9.97 -3.97 -14.21
C ASN A 186 8.46 -4.06 -14.52
N ILE A 187 7.97 -3.24 -15.45
CA ILE A 187 6.59 -3.23 -15.91
C ILE A 187 6.50 -4.23 -17.05
N ASN A 188 6.20 -5.47 -16.71
CA ASN A 188 6.06 -6.56 -17.68
C ASN A 188 4.61 -6.94 -17.90
N ASP A 189 3.61 -6.17 -17.43
CA ASP A 189 2.22 -6.61 -17.43
C ASP A 189 1.32 -5.45 -17.89
N TYR A 190 1.30 -5.16 -19.19
CA TYR A 190 0.36 -4.17 -19.76
C TYR A 190 -0.95 -4.84 -20.18
N PHE A 191 -2.08 -4.23 -19.84
CA PHE A 191 -3.35 -4.57 -20.49
C PHE A 191 -3.43 -3.84 -21.83
N VAL A 192 -3.75 -4.58 -22.88
CA VAL A 192 -3.84 -4.08 -24.25
C VAL A 192 -5.14 -4.52 -24.90
N TYR A 193 -5.67 -3.68 -25.76
CA TYR A 193 -6.88 -3.95 -26.53
C TYR A 193 -6.52 -4.37 -27.97
N PRO A 194 -7.40 -5.11 -28.68
CA PRO A 194 -7.17 -5.56 -30.05
C PRO A 194 -6.73 -4.44 -31.00
N GLU A 195 -7.32 -3.26 -30.87
CA GLU A 195 -7.01 -2.06 -31.66
C GLU A 195 -5.59 -1.51 -31.40
N GLU A 196 -5.00 -1.78 -30.24
CA GLU A 196 -3.66 -1.30 -29.85
C GLU A 196 -2.56 -2.28 -30.26
N ALA A 197 -2.89 -3.56 -30.43
CA ALA A 197 -1.93 -4.61 -30.76
C ALA A 197 -1.21 -4.34 -32.08
N GLU A 198 -1.94 -3.89 -33.11
CA GLU A 198 -1.35 -3.53 -34.41
C GLU A 198 -0.37 -2.35 -34.26
N GLU A 199 -0.72 -1.37 -33.43
CA GLU A 199 0.15 -0.23 -33.18
C GLU A 199 1.43 -0.64 -32.44
N ILE A 200 1.33 -1.48 -31.41
CA ILE A 200 2.49 -2.03 -30.69
C ILE A 200 3.41 -2.82 -31.64
N ILE A 201 2.85 -3.72 -32.47
CA ILE A 201 3.62 -4.49 -33.46
C ILE A 201 4.39 -3.58 -34.39
N ARG A 202 3.72 -2.54 -34.89
CA ARG A 202 4.31 -1.57 -35.82
C ARG A 202 5.38 -0.71 -35.16
N MET A 203 5.08 -0.10 -34.02
CA MET A 203 5.94 0.88 -33.37
C MET A 203 7.20 0.23 -32.77
N HIS A 204 7.09 -0.99 -32.25
CA HIS A 204 8.22 -1.77 -31.74
C HIS A 204 8.91 -2.65 -32.79
N GLN A 205 8.47 -2.60 -34.06
CA GLN A 205 9.02 -3.38 -35.18
C GLN A 205 9.13 -4.89 -34.85
N LEU A 206 7.99 -5.46 -34.46
CA LEU A 206 7.90 -6.83 -33.95
C LEU A 206 7.79 -7.85 -35.09
N GLY A 207 8.68 -8.84 -35.09
CA GLY A 207 8.56 -10.08 -35.87
C GLY A 207 8.21 -11.25 -34.96
N VAL A 208 7.40 -12.21 -35.42
CA VAL A 208 7.04 -13.36 -34.59
C VAL A 208 8.24 -14.30 -34.40
N GLU A 209 8.51 -14.65 -33.15
CA GLU A 209 9.54 -15.61 -32.74
C GLU A 209 8.91 -16.98 -32.42
N LEU A 210 7.83 -17.02 -31.65
CA LEU A 210 7.14 -18.25 -31.25
C LEU A 210 5.62 -18.05 -31.23
N TYR A 211 4.88 -19.11 -31.60
CA TYR A 211 3.42 -19.17 -31.57
C TYR A 211 2.94 -20.14 -30.47
N ASP A 212 1.65 -20.05 -30.12
CA ASP A 212 0.94 -20.98 -29.24
C ASP A 212 1.58 -21.21 -27.87
N ILE A 213 2.17 -20.16 -27.29
CA ILE A 213 2.74 -20.21 -25.95
C ILE A 213 1.62 -20.11 -24.93
N GLN A 214 1.48 -21.10 -24.06
CA GLN A 214 0.59 -20.99 -22.91
C GLN A 214 1.32 -20.35 -21.73
N TYR A 215 1.34 -19.02 -21.67
CA TYR A 215 2.04 -18.26 -20.62
C TYR A 215 1.17 -17.93 -19.39
N HIS A 216 -0.15 -17.76 -19.57
CA HIS A 216 -1.19 -17.90 -18.51
C HIS A 216 -2.14 -19.09 -18.75
N SER A 217 -2.76 -19.65 -17.69
CA SER A 217 -3.30 -21.02 -17.62
C SER A 217 -4.40 -21.35 -18.62
N HIS A 218 -4.97 -20.35 -19.30
CA HIS A 218 -6.11 -20.51 -20.17
C HIS A 218 -5.95 -19.85 -21.55
N PHE A 219 -4.82 -19.18 -21.80
CA PHE A 219 -4.66 -18.28 -22.94
C PHE A 219 -3.41 -18.60 -23.76
N THR A 220 -3.58 -18.66 -25.08
CA THR A 220 -2.47 -18.70 -26.03
C THR A 220 -1.83 -17.32 -26.15
N SER A 221 -0.53 -17.29 -26.39
CA SER A 221 0.26 -16.09 -26.53
C SER A 221 1.26 -16.27 -27.66
N ILE A 222 1.65 -15.15 -28.28
CA ILE A 222 2.65 -15.10 -29.33
C ILE A 222 3.84 -14.30 -28.77
N LEU A 223 5.03 -14.89 -28.85
CA LEU A 223 6.28 -14.17 -28.53
C LEU A 223 6.79 -13.52 -29.80
N TYR A 224 7.02 -12.23 -29.71
CA TYR A 224 7.60 -11.41 -30.74
C TYR A 224 9.01 -11.02 -30.36
N LYS A 225 9.85 -10.83 -31.38
CA LYS A 225 11.17 -10.24 -31.28
C LYS A 225 11.16 -8.88 -31.95
N SER A 226 11.57 -7.86 -31.20
CA SER A 226 11.78 -6.51 -31.72
C SER A 226 13.09 -6.42 -32.49
N SER A 227 13.11 -5.62 -33.57
CA SER A 227 14.35 -5.24 -34.25
C SER A 227 15.35 -4.50 -33.34
N TYR A 228 14.87 -3.92 -32.23
CA TYR A 228 15.68 -3.23 -31.22
C TYR A 228 16.32 -4.19 -30.19
N GLY A 229 16.09 -5.51 -30.29
CA GLY A 229 16.86 -6.53 -29.56
C GLY A 229 16.19 -7.16 -28.34
N TYR A 230 14.98 -6.74 -27.97
CA TYR A 230 14.17 -7.30 -26.89
C TYR A 230 12.99 -8.12 -27.44
N TYR A 231 12.24 -8.76 -26.54
CA TYR A 231 11.11 -9.62 -26.85
C TYR A 231 9.85 -9.09 -26.19
N ILE A 232 8.72 -9.27 -26.86
CA ILE A 232 7.40 -8.93 -26.36
C ILE A 232 6.49 -10.13 -26.51
N LEU A 233 5.94 -10.65 -25.41
CA LEU A 233 4.91 -11.70 -25.43
C LEU A 233 3.54 -11.04 -25.35
N MET A 234 2.67 -11.30 -26.31
CA MET A 234 1.28 -10.79 -26.29
C MET A 234 0.29 -11.95 -26.30
N GLN A 235 -0.74 -11.85 -25.47
CA GLN A 235 -1.85 -12.81 -25.49
C GLN A 235 -2.67 -12.69 -26.78
N ASP A 236 -3.27 -13.80 -27.23
CA ASP A 236 -4.19 -13.81 -28.37
C ASP A 236 -5.52 -13.14 -28.01
N PHE A 237 -5.91 -12.14 -28.79
CA PHE A 237 -7.12 -11.34 -28.59
C PHE A 237 -8.41 -12.01 -29.06
N ASN A 238 -8.32 -13.11 -29.81
CA ASN A 238 -9.48 -13.79 -30.40
C ASN A 238 -10.18 -14.78 -29.44
N GLN A 239 -9.94 -14.68 -28.14
CA GLN A 239 -10.34 -15.65 -27.13
C GLN A 239 -11.75 -15.41 -26.57
N LEU A 240 -12.47 -16.50 -26.27
CA LEU A 240 -13.81 -16.48 -25.65
C LEU A 240 -13.67 -16.54 -24.12
N ASN A 241 -14.50 -15.77 -23.39
CA ASN A 241 -14.46 -15.71 -21.92
C ASN A 241 -14.78 -17.07 -21.26
N VAL A 242 -15.68 -17.84 -21.87
CA VAL A 242 -15.94 -19.27 -21.66
C VAL A 242 -16.52 -19.87 -22.96
N GLY A 243 -16.65 -21.19 -23.06
CA GLY A 243 -17.27 -21.82 -24.22
C GLY A 243 -18.67 -21.24 -24.51
N ARG A 244 -18.82 -20.60 -25.69
CA ARG A 244 -20.04 -19.94 -26.20
C ARG A 244 -20.34 -18.50 -25.71
N THR A 245 -19.42 -17.80 -25.05
CA THR A 245 -19.57 -16.36 -24.75
C THR A 245 -18.79 -15.47 -25.73
N GLY A 246 -19.02 -14.15 -25.67
CA GLY A 246 -18.30 -13.18 -26.50
C GLY A 246 -16.79 -13.16 -26.25
N LYS A 247 -16.04 -12.59 -27.20
CA LYS A 247 -14.59 -12.42 -27.06
C LYS A 247 -14.27 -11.47 -25.91
N ILE A 248 -13.26 -11.79 -25.10
CA ILE A 248 -12.83 -10.94 -23.96
C ILE A 248 -12.35 -9.57 -24.48
N GLY A 249 -11.66 -9.54 -25.62
CA GLY A 249 -11.22 -8.30 -26.26
C GLY A 249 -10.19 -7.52 -25.45
N ILE A 250 -9.46 -8.19 -24.55
CA ILE A 250 -8.36 -7.63 -23.75
C ILE A 250 -7.28 -8.71 -23.68
N GLY A 251 -6.01 -8.33 -23.86
CA GLY A 251 -4.86 -9.20 -23.72
C GLY A 251 -3.80 -8.57 -22.81
N GLU A 252 -2.86 -9.40 -22.35
CA GLU A 252 -1.71 -8.95 -21.56
C GLU A 252 -0.43 -8.95 -22.42
N VAL A 253 0.46 -7.99 -22.16
CA VAL A 253 1.78 -7.87 -22.79
C VAL A 253 2.90 -7.95 -21.77
N TYR A 254 3.88 -8.79 -22.07
CA TYR A 254 5.11 -8.97 -21.29
C TYR A 254 6.36 -8.63 -22.09
N ILE A 255 7.30 -7.91 -21.46
CA ILE A 255 8.55 -7.47 -22.09
C ILE A 255 9.70 -8.26 -21.49
N PHE A 256 10.60 -8.74 -22.34
CA PHE A 256 11.82 -9.43 -21.92
C PHE A 256 13.01 -8.84 -22.66
N MET A 257 14.04 -8.42 -21.93
CA MET A 257 15.24 -7.83 -22.55
C MET A 257 16.03 -8.86 -23.34
N THR A 258 15.97 -10.14 -22.93
CA THR A 258 16.63 -11.24 -23.62
C THR A 258 15.72 -12.46 -23.77
N LYS A 259 16.08 -13.37 -24.68
CA LYS A 259 15.38 -14.65 -24.84
C LYS A 259 15.53 -15.55 -23.61
N GLU A 260 16.68 -15.46 -22.93
CA GLU A 260 16.97 -16.21 -21.72
C GLU A 260 16.07 -15.77 -20.55
N ASP A 261 15.78 -14.47 -20.42
CA ASP A 261 14.83 -13.95 -19.43
C ASP A 261 13.43 -14.54 -19.63
N PHE A 262 12.96 -14.55 -20.88
CA PHE A 262 11.70 -15.19 -21.25
C PHE A 262 11.72 -16.68 -20.92
N ASP A 263 12.76 -17.42 -21.32
CA ASP A 263 12.82 -18.86 -21.11
C ASP A 263 12.83 -19.20 -19.61
N LYS A 264 13.58 -18.46 -18.81
CA LYS A 264 13.63 -18.65 -17.36
C LYS A 264 12.28 -18.39 -16.70
N ASP A 265 11.62 -17.28 -17.02
CA ASP A 265 10.30 -16.97 -16.46
C ASP A 265 9.25 -17.99 -16.90
N TYR A 266 9.23 -18.34 -18.19
CA TYR A 266 8.31 -19.31 -18.74
C TYR A 266 8.47 -20.69 -18.08
N GLN A 267 9.70 -21.16 -17.86
CA GLN A 267 9.93 -22.42 -17.14
C GLN A 267 9.46 -22.36 -15.68
N ASN A 268 9.64 -21.23 -14.98
CA ASN A 268 9.13 -21.05 -13.63
C ASN A 268 7.59 -21.12 -13.60
N LYS A 269 6.91 -20.46 -14.55
CA LYS A 269 5.45 -20.54 -14.67
C LYS A 269 4.97 -21.95 -15.01
N LEU A 270 5.63 -22.65 -15.92
CA LEU A 270 5.31 -24.05 -16.22
C LEU A 270 5.45 -24.97 -15.01
N LYS A 271 6.50 -24.76 -14.20
CA LYS A 271 6.71 -25.52 -12.96
C LYS A 271 5.57 -25.26 -11.96
N TRP A 272 5.24 -23.99 -11.71
CA TRP A 272 4.13 -23.61 -10.83
C TRP A 272 2.79 -24.18 -11.31
N ARG A 273 2.53 -24.20 -12.63
CA ARG A 273 1.32 -24.83 -13.18
C ARG A 273 1.27 -26.32 -12.96
N LYS A 274 2.37 -27.03 -13.23
CA LYS A 274 2.42 -28.47 -12.97
C LYS A 274 2.09 -28.76 -11.52
N GLU A 275 2.57 -27.93 -10.59
CA GLU A 275 2.21 -27.99 -9.18
C GLU A 275 0.71 -27.73 -8.96
N PHE A 276 0.16 -26.64 -9.50
CA PHE A 276 -1.26 -26.28 -9.44
C PHE A 276 -2.19 -27.38 -10.02
N ASP A 277 -1.88 -27.88 -11.22
CA ASP A 277 -2.62 -28.92 -11.94
C ASP A 277 -2.41 -30.33 -11.37
N SER A 278 -1.40 -30.53 -10.53
CA SER A 278 -1.22 -31.77 -9.79
C SER A 278 -1.89 -31.74 -8.41
N ASN A 279 -2.29 -30.55 -7.93
CA ASN A 279 -2.88 -30.34 -6.62
C ASN A 279 -4.38 -30.02 -6.73
N PRO A 280 -5.28 -30.98 -6.41
CA PRO A 280 -6.73 -30.76 -6.46
C PRO A 280 -7.24 -29.66 -5.52
N GLU A 281 -6.54 -29.39 -4.42
CA GLU A 281 -6.93 -28.36 -3.43
C GLU A 281 -6.75 -26.95 -4.00
N LEU A 282 -5.70 -26.72 -4.80
CA LEU A 282 -5.45 -25.42 -5.43
C LEU A 282 -6.48 -25.07 -6.52
N ARG A 283 -7.10 -26.07 -7.15
CA ARG A 283 -8.00 -25.89 -8.33
C ARG A 283 -9.46 -25.62 -7.99
N ASN A 284 -9.94 -26.02 -6.83
CA ASN A 284 -11.37 -25.99 -6.50
C ASN A 284 -11.89 -24.62 -6.03
N GLY A 285 -11.18 -23.52 -6.33
CA GLY A 285 -11.53 -22.20 -5.77
C GLY A 285 -11.62 -22.25 -4.25
N VAL A 286 -10.84 -23.14 -3.63
CA VAL A 286 -10.70 -23.17 -2.18
C VAL A 286 -10.03 -21.86 -1.83
N HIS A 287 -10.58 -21.17 -0.83
CA HIS A 287 -9.87 -20.11 -0.14
C HIS A 287 -8.40 -20.56 -0.02
N ILE A 288 -7.48 -19.84 -0.66
CA ILE A 288 -6.06 -20.19 -0.57
C ILE A 288 -5.66 -19.80 0.85
N TYR A 289 -5.90 -20.72 1.77
CA TYR A 289 -5.59 -20.55 3.15
C TYR A 289 -4.08 -20.53 3.24
N LYS A 290 -3.53 -19.33 3.30
CA LYS A 290 -2.12 -19.16 3.52
C LYS A 290 -1.85 -19.58 4.96
N LYS A 291 -1.08 -20.64 5.17
CA LYS A 291 -0.60 -21.02 6.50
C LYS A 291 0.22 -19.87 7.08
N LEU A 292 -0.38 -19.11 8.00
CA LEU A 292 0.29 -17.95 8.60
C LEU A 292 1.17 -18.34 9.79
N SER A 293 0.76 -19.31 10.61
CA SER A 293 1.51 -19.69 11.83
C SER A 293 0.90 -20.86 12.62
N ASP A 294 1.71 -21.77 13.15
CA ASP A 294 1.28 -22.86 14.06
C ASP A 294 1.24 -22.47 15.55
N LYS A 295 1.36 -21.18 15.86
CA LYS A 295 1.62 -20.71 17.22
C LYS A 295 0.37 -20.65 18.09
N TYR A 296 0.36 -21.33 19.24
CA TYR A 296 -0.69 -21.34 20.28
C TYR A 296 -1.93 -22.20 20.06
N GLY A 297 -2.37 -22.46 18.82
CA GLY A 297 -3.53 -23.33 18.56
C GLY A 297 -4.78 -22.85 19.31
N LYS A 298 -5.52 -23.79 19.92
CA LYS A 298 -6.68 -23.52 20.79
C LYS A 298 -6.39 -22.60 21.99
N TYR A 299 -5.12 -22.41 22.34
CA TYR A 299 -4.71 -21.59 23.46
C TYR A 299 -4.42 -20.15 23.06
N PHE A 300 -4.59 -19.75 21.78
CA PHE A 300 -4.40 -18.37 21.33
C PHE A 300 -5.06 -17.31 22.25
N PRO A 301 -6.31 -17.48 22.74
CA PRO A 301 -6.95 -16.51 23.63
C PRO A 301 -6.17 -16.26 24.94
N ASN A 302 -5.34 -17.21 25.39
CA ASN A 302 -4.53 -17.07 26.59
C ASN A 302 -3.26 -16.23 26.36
N HIS A 303 -2.91 -15.94 25.11
CA HIS A 303 -1.68 -15.25 24.72
C HIS A 303 -1.94 -13.88 24.09
N THR A 304 -3.20 -13.40 24.02
CA THR A 304 -3.56 -12.15 23.34
C THR A 304 -2.80 -10.95 23.90
N PHE A 305 -2.77 -10.77 25.22
CA PHE A 305 -2.03 -9.68 25.84
C PHE A 305 -0.50 -9.77 25.66
N GLU A 306 0.06 -10.97 25.53
CA GLU A 306 1.49 -11.15 25.24
C GLU A 306 1.83 -10.76 23.81
N GLU A 307 0.96 -11.08 22.85
CA GLU A 307 1.10 -10.67 21.46
C GLU A 307 0.92 -9.16 21.29
N ILE A 308 -0.09 -8.57 21.93
CA ILE A 308 -0.36 -7.12 21.89
C ILE A 308 0.86 -6.31 22.36
N LYS A 309 1.57 -6.77 23.40
CA LYS A 309 2.78 -6.10 23.92
C LYS A 309 3.92 -5.97 22.92
N LYS A 310 3.88 -6.71 21.80
CA LYS A 310 4.93 -6.64 20.76
C LYS A 310 4.70 -5.50 19.78
N LEU A 311 3.46 -5.00 19.66
CA LEU A 311 3.09 -3.96 18.70
C LEU A 311 4.02 -2.74 18.77
N PRO A 312 4.33 -2.14 19.93
CA PRO A 312 5.15 -0.93 19.99
C PRO A 312 6.54 -1.11 19.37
N VAL A 313 7.13 -2.30 19.52
CA VAL A 313 8.45 -2.62 18.97
C VAL A 313 8.37 -2.87 17.46
N LEU A 314 7.39 -3.65 17.02
CA LEU A 314 7.20 -4.00 15.61
C LEU A 314 6.82 -2.79 14.76
N LEU A 315 5.98 -1.92 15.31
CA LEU A 315 5.41 -0.74 14.67
C LEU A 315 6.09 0.58 15.10
N ASN A 316 7.20 0.48 15.82
CA ASN A 316 8.04 1.61 16.21
C ASN A 316 7.28 2.81 16.82
N PHE A 317 6.45 2.57 17.82
CA PHE A 317 5.78 3.63 18.57
C PHE A 317 6.00 3.46 20.08
N ASP A 318 5.69 4.48 20.87
CA ASP A 318 5.92 4.45 22.31
C ASP A 318 4.94 3.50 23.02
N PRO A 319 5.43 2.56 23.86
CA PRO A 319 4.57 1.58 24.55
C PRO A 319 3.48 2.19 25.42
N GLU A 320 3.67 3.40 25.95
CA GLU A 320 2.68 4.12 26.76
C GLU A 320 1.41 4.47 25.97
N ARG A 321 1.51 4.53 24.64
CA ARG A 321 0.39 4.82 23.73
C ARG A 321 -0.39 3.58 23.34
N LEU A 322 0.08 2.39 23.71
CA LEU A 322 -0.64 1.14 23.51
C LEU A 322 -1.80 1.05 24.51
N ASN A 323 -2.98 1.45 24.06
CA ASN A 323 -4.22 1.38 24.82
C ASN A 323 -5.37 1.00 23.88
N PHE A 324 -6.60 0.88 24.38
CA PHE A 324 -7.76 0.50 23.57
C PHE A 324 -8.63 1.70 23.20
N SER A 325 -8.00 2.78 22.74
CA SER A 325 -8.67 4.00 22.26
C SER A 325 -8.72 4.08 20.74
N GLU A 326 -9.53 5.00 20.22
CA GLU A 326 -9.55 5.35 18.79
C GLU A 326 -8.22 5.97 18.33
N GLU A 327 -7.55 6.75 19.19
CA GLU A 327 -6.22 7.28 18.90
C GLU A 327 -5.21 6.15 18.65
N CYS A 328 -5.23 5.10 19.48
CA CYS A 328 -4.33 3.96 19.27
C CYS A 328 -4.64 3.19 17.98
N LEU A 329 -5.91 3.11 17.57
CA LEU A 329 -6.26 2.55 16.24
C LEU A 329 -5.66 3.37 15.10
N GLN A 330 -5.67 4.71 15.20
CA GLN A 330 -5.05 5.58 14.20
C GLN A 330 -3.53 5.37 14.15
N ILE A 331 -2.85 5.25 15.31
CA ILE A 331 -1.41 4.93 15.38
C ILE A 331 -1.11 3.60 14.70
N LEU A 332 -1.89 2.56 15.00
CA LEU A 332 -1.66 1.23 14.42
C LEU A 332 -1.85 1.25 12.90
N SER A 333 -2.93 1.86 12.42
CA SER A 333 -3.21 2.00 10.99
C SER A 333 -2.07 2.73 10.27
N GLU A 334 -1.68 3.89 10.78
CA GLU A 334 -0.62 4.69 10.17
C GLU A 334 0.74 3.99 10.25
N SER A 335 1.09 3.40 11.38
CA SER A 335 2.37 2.71 11.49
C SER A 335 2.50 1.50 10.55
N ILE A 336 1.41 0.76 10.35
CA ILE A 336 1.39 -0.36 9.41
C ILE A 336 1.62 0.14 7.98
N LYS A 337 0.94 1.23 7.59
CA LYS A 337 1.15 1.91 6.30
C LYS A 337 2.62 2.28 6.07
N TRP A 338 3.28 2.86 7.06
CA TRP A 338 4.69 3.27 6.95
C TRP A 338 5.68 2.11 6.89
N ASN A 339 5.42 1.05 7.66
CA ASN A 339 6.30 -0.12 7.78
C ASN A 339 6.00 -1.23 6.75
N TYR A 340 4.98 -1.08 5.91
CA TYR A 340 4.56 -2.13 5.00
C TYR A 340 5.75 -2.62 4.14
N GLY A 341 6.05 -3.92 4.27
CA GLY A 341 7.22 -4.57 3.68
C GLY A 341 6.90 -5.91 3.02
N GLY A 342 5.64 -6.16 2.69
CA GLY A 342 5.17 -7.42 2.11
C GLY A 342 4.96 -8.54 3.13
N GLU A 343 5.06 -9.79 2.66
CA GLU A 343 4.63 -10.97 3.40
C GLU A 343 5.37 -11.22 4.72
N GLU A 344 6.67 -10.95 4.76
CA GLU A 344 7.50 -11.23 5.94
C GLU A 344 7.11 -10.33 7.11
N PHE A 345 6.91 -9.03 6.84
CA PHE A 345 6.41 -8.07 7.81
C PHE A 345 5.00 -8.45 8.31
N PHE A 346 4.14 -8.88 7.39
CA PHE A 346 2.80 -9.35 7.72
C PHE A 346 2.79 -10.54 8.69
N ARG A 347 3.65 -11.55 8.47
CA ARG A 347 3.77 -12.72 9.36
C ARG A 347 4.14 -12.34 10.79
N LEU A 348 4.91 -11.25 10.98
CA LEU A 348 5.26 -10.74 12.30
C LEU A 348 4.09 -10.02 12.98
N LEU A 349 3.27 -9.31 12.20
CA LEU A 349 2.19 -8.46 12.72
C LEU A 349 0.86 -9.16 12.96
N ILE A 350 0.57 -10.26 12.25
CA ILE A 350 -0.79 -10.79 12.19
C ILE A 350 -1.34 -11.19 13.57
N HIS A 351 -0.57 -11.87 14.42
CA HIS A 351 -1.06 -12.24 15.75
C HIS A 351 -1.19 -11.03 16.70
N PRO A 352 -0.18 -10.14 16.82
CA PRO A 352 -0.32 -8.93 17.62
C PRO A 352 -1.53 -8.08 17.24
N ILE A 353 -1.76 -7.88 15.95
CA ILE A 353 -2.90 -7.07 15.46
C ILE A 353 -4.23 -7.79 15.69
N LEU A 354 -4.34 -9.07 15.35
CA LEU A 354 -5.55 -9.84 15.59
C LEU A 354 -5.92 -9.84 17.09
N ALA A 355 -4.93 -10.07 17.96
CA ALA A 355 -5.12 -10.01 19.40
C ALA A 355 -5.64 -8.62 19.83
N TYR A 356 -5.06 -7.54 19.31
CA TYR A 356 -5.48 -6.18 19.64
C TYR A 356 -6.93 -5.91 19.25
N ILE A 357 -7.36 -6.22 18.02
CA ILE A 357 -8.74 -5.98 17.59
C ILE A 357 -9.75 -6.79 18.42
N GLY A 358 -9.45 -8.05 18.73
CA GLY A 358 -10.35 -8.85 19.57
C GLY A 358 -10.45 -8.31 21.00
N GLU A 359 -9.33 -7.97 21.64
CA GLU A 359 -9.37 -7.38 22.99
C GLU A 359 -10.02 -5.98 23.01
N TYR A 360 -9.85 -5.18 21.93
CA TYR A 360 -10.55 -3.91 21.74
C TYR A 360 -12.08 -4.10 21.75
N ASN A 361 -12.58 -5.06 20.96
CA ASN A 361 -14.00 -5.38 20.89
C ASN A 361 -14.52 -6.02 22.19
N LYS A 362 -13.72 -6.86 22.83
CA LYS A 362 -14.05 -7.46 24.14
C LYS A 362 -14.30 -6.38 25.19
N LYS A 363 -13.43 -5.36 25.25
CA LYS A 363 -13.61 -4.22 26.16
C LYS A 363 -14.86 -3.39 25.89
N LYS A 364 -15.33 -3.35 24.65
CA LYS A 364 -16.62 -2.72 24.28
C LYS A 364 -17.83 -3.59 24.60
N GLY A 365 -17.64 -4.81 25.08
CA GLY A 365 -18.72 -5.76 25.37
C GLY A 365 -19.32 -6.39 24.11
N ASN A 366 -18.61 -6.33 22.98
CA ASN A 366 -19.13 -6.76 21.69
C ASN A 366 -18.99 -8.28 21.46
N GLY A 367 -18.28 -9.00 22.31
CA GLY A 367 -18.11 -10.45 22.17
C GLY A 367 -16.96 -11.03 23.00
N ASP A 368 -16.67 -12.31 22.76
CA ASP A 368 -15.53 -13.01 23.32
C ASP A 368 -14.88 -13.95 22.30
N TRP A 369 -13.64 -14.34 22.58
CA TRP A 369 -12.90 -15.30 21.77
C TRP A 369 -13.54 -16.68 21.84
N LYS A 370 -13.71 -17.28 20.67
CA LYS A 370 -14.06 -18.69 20.51
C LYS A 370 -13.11 -19.31 19.51
N MET A 371 -12.38 -20.30 19.96
CA MET A 371 -11.61 -21.15 19.06
C MET A 371 -12.54 -22.20 18.46
N LYS A 372 -12.50 -22.37 17.14
CA LYS A 372 -13.24 -23.40 16.44
C LYS A 372 -12.29 -24.21 15.58
N LEU A 373 -12.42 -25.53 15.60
CA LEU A 373 -11.75 -26.36 14.62
C LEU A 373 -12.33 -26.09 13.23
N ASP A 374 -11.48 -26.10 12.23
CA ASP A 374 -11.87 -26.08 10.84
C ASP A 374 -12.70 -27.32 10.46
N ARG A 375 -13.20 -27.34 9.22
CA ARG A 375 -14.08 -28.42 8.74
C ARG A 375 -13.37 -29.77 8.71
N GLU A 376 -12.05 -29.76 8.59
CA GLU A 376 -11.19 -30.95 8.49
C GLU A 376 -10.70 -31.41 9.87
N GLY A 377 -10.83 -30.57 10.92
CA GLY A 377 -10.49 -30.90 12.29
C GLY A 377 -8.99 -30.78 12.61
N GLU A 378 -8.21 -30.18 11.72
CA GLU A 378 -6.75 -30.10 11.80
C GLU A 378 -6.26 -28.76 12.37
N VAL A 379 -7.08 -27.71 12.23
CA VAL A 379 -6.67 -26.33 12.50
C VAL A 379 -7.69 -25.62 13.39
N TRP A 380 -7.21 -24.91 14.40
CA TRP A 380 -7.98 -23.95 15.18
C TRP A 380 -8.03 -22.59 14.50
N GLU A 381 -9.24 -22.10 14.27
CA GLU A 381 -9.56 -20.73 13.86
C GLU A 381 -9.99 -19.91 15.07
N PRO A 382 -9.42 -18.72 15.29
CA PRO A 382 -9.98 -17.77 16.23
C PRO A 382 -11.18 -17.09 15.59
N ARG A 383 -12.29 -17.12 16.31
CA ARG A 383 -13.51 -16.37 15.99
C ARG A 383 -13.81 -15.44 17.15
N PHE A 384 -14.36 -14.28 16.85
CA PHE A 384 -14.82 -13.35 17.88
C PHE A 384 -16.34 -13.28 17.78
N ILE A 385 -17.04 -13.80 18.80
CA ILE A 385 -18.49 -14.02 18.75
C ILE A 385 -19.23 -13.18 19.78
N ASP A 386 -20.39 -12.66 19.40
CA ASP A 386 -21.29 -11.95 20.32
C ASP A 386 -22.07 -12.93 21.22
N SER A 387 -22.87 -12.39 22.13
CA SER A 387 -23.73 -13.17 23.03
C SER A 387 -24.84 -13.96 22.33
N ARG A 388 -25.12 -13.65 21.06
CA ARG A 388 -26.08 -14.36 20.20
C ARG A 388 -25.39 -15.42 19.33
N GLY A 389 -24.07 -15.56 19.42
CA GLY A 389 -23.26 -16.49 18.65
C GLY A 389 -22.92 -16.02 17.24
N ASN A 390 -23.18 -14.75 16.90
CA ASN A 390 -22.79 -14.17 15.62
C ASN A 390 -21.33 -13.74 15.66
N GLU A 391 -20.64 -13.84 14.52
CA GLU A 391 -19.29 -13.28 14.40
C GLU A 391 -19.35 -11.76 14.33
N VAL A 392 -18.56 -11.12 15.19
CA VAL A 392 -18.53 -9.66 15.38
C VAL A 392 -17.61 -9.01 14.35
N PHE A 393 -16.56 -9.71 13.98
CA PHE A 393 -15.71 -9.37 12.86
C PHE A 393 -15.12 -10.66 12.28
N ASP A 394 -14.99 -10.67 10.96
CA ASP A 394 -14.22 -11.68 10.26
C ASP A 394 -12.79 -11.16 10.10
N ILE A 395 -11.80 -12.04 10.26
CA ILE A 395 -10.41 -11.79 9.88
C ILE A 395 -10.33 -11.29 8.43
N PHE A 396 -11.28 -11.71 7.57
CA PHE A 396 -11.47 -11.22 6.21
C PHE A 396 -11.68 -9.70 6.13
N TYR A 397 -12.50 -9.10 7.00
CA TYR A 397 -12.75 -7.65 6.97
C TYR A 397 -11.55 -6.87 7.49
N LEU A 398 -10.89 -7.40 8.52
CA LEU A 398 -9.61 -6.87 8.97
C LEU A 398 -8.61 -6.81 7.81
N TRP A 399 -8.57 -7.86 6.99
CA TRP A 399 -7.67 -7.99 5.85
C TRP A 399 -8.03 -7.10 4.66
N LYS A 400 -9.32 -6.93 4.36
CA LYS A 400 -9.80 -5.98 3.32
C LYS A 400 -9.41 -4.55 3.66
N ASP A 401 -9.48 -4.17 4.94
CA ASP A 401 -9.09 -2.84 5.41
C ASP A 401 -7.56 -2.66 5.48
N PHE A 402 -6.78 -3.76 5.50
CA PHE A 402 -5.31 -3.73 5.40
C PHE A 402 -4.78 -3.76 3.96
N HIS A 403 -5.56 -4.24 3.00
CA HIS A 403 -5.18 -4.34 1.59
C HIS A 403 -6.40 -4.20 0.69
N GLU A 404 -6.56 -3.02 0.08
CA GLU A 404 -7.33 -2.93 -1.15
C GLU A 404 -6.58 -3.70 -2.25
N ALA A 405 -7.11 -4.87 -2.60
CA ALA A 405 -6.90 -5.63 -3.84
C ALA A 405 -5.46 -6.11 -4.17
N GLU A 406 -5.21 -7.44 -4.11
CA GLU A 406 -4.60 -8.19 -5.24
C GLU A 406 -4.41 -9.71 -5.00
N TYR A 407 -4.63 -10.26 -3.80
CA TYR A 407 -4.42 -11.71 -3.57
C TYR A 407 -5.59 -12.33 -2.79
N GLY A 408 -5.84 -13.63 -2.95
CA GLY A 408 -6.98 -14.31 -2.30
C GLY A 408 -7.03 -14.20 -0.77
N ILE A 409 -8.17 -14.61 -0.20
CA ILE A 409 -8.53 -14.51 1.23
C ILE A 409 -7.52 -15.27 2.13
N PRO A 410 -6.75 -14.60 3.01
CA PRO A 410 -5.90 -15.29 3.97
C PRO A 410 -6.68 -15.66 5.23
N ARG A 411 -6.31 -16.80 5.82
CA ARG A 411 -6.83 -17.30 7.09
C ARG A 411 -5.67 -17.46 8.06
N VAL A 412 -5.86 -17.01 9.30
CA VAL A 412 -4.88 -17.29 10.35
C VAL A 412 -5.18 -18.67 10.91
N GLU A 413 -4.42 -19.66 10.45
CA GLU A 413 -4.61 -21.08 10.77
C GLU A 413 -3.67 -21.52 11.89
N TYR A 414 -4.21 -21.86 13.06
CA TYR A 414 -3.41 -22.27 14.23
C TYR A 414 -3.52 -23.77 14.48
N TYR A 415 -2.43 -24.51 14.41
CA TYR A 415 -2.45 -25.98 14.51
C TYR A 415 -2.60 -26.48 15.95
N ILE A 416 -3.03 -27.73 16.07
CA ILE A 416 -3.04 -28.48 17.32
C ILE A 416 -1.58 -28.85 17.67
N ARG A 417 -1.15 -28.55 18.90
CA ARG A 417 -0.12 -29.33 19.59
C ARG A 417 -0.74 -30.06 20.76
#